data_AF-A0A7X4CC24-F1
#
_entry.id   AF-A0A7X4CC24-F1
#
_cell.length_a   1.000
_cell.length_b   1.000
_cell.length_c   1.000
_cell.angle_alpha   90.00
_cell.angle_beta   90.00
_cell.angle_gamma   90.00
#
_symmetry.space_group_name_H-M   'P 1'
#
loop_
_entity.id
_entity.type
_entity.pdbx_description
1 polymer ?
#
loop_
_entity_poly.entity_id
_entity_poly.type
_entity_poly.pdbx_seq_one_letter_code
_entity_poly.pdbx_strand_id
1 'polypeptide(L)'
;MLLISHLSNINHPSSGEGFIEAPDGKINERFSEHSEFLKSEYQDLYIQYGNVLKDIEELSEIGTVKIKRLGLYLKTYSDKILSESNGDAKIALDKLVDNFSDVLSNNGKNYDKIAIRFFIVNQLIKCNVFPNRVLK
;
A
#
# COMPACT_ATOMS: atom_id res chain seq x y z
N MET A 1 12.63 -7.58 -1.24
CA MET A 1 12.14 -6.20 -1.46
C MET A 1 13.15 -5.20 -0.90
N LEU A 2 13.59 -4.23 -1.71
CA LEU A 2 14.42 -3.10 -1.24
C LEU A 2 13.55 -1.91 -0.82
N LEU A 3 12.39 -1.73 -1.48
CA LEU A 3 11.45 -0.62 -1.25
C LEU A 3 10.97 -0.55 0.21
N ILE A 4 10.32 -1.60 0.71
CA ILE A 4 9.80 -1.63 2.09
C ILE A 4 10.93 -1.52 3.12
N SER A 5 12.11 -2.05 2.81
CA SER A 5 13.29 -1.89 3.66
C SER A 5 13.76 -0.45 3.75
N HIS A 6 13.65 0.35 2.68
CA HIS A 6 13.97 1.78 2.72
C HIS A 6 12.85 2.58 3.41
N LEU A 7 11.58 2.24 3.18
CA LEU A 7 10.45 2.84 3.90
C LEU A 7 10.51 2.59 5.42
N SER A 8 11.07 1.45 5.83
CA SER A 8 11.24 1.11 7.25
C SER A 8 12.39 1.87 7.93
N ASN A 9 13.15 2.70 7.20
CA ASN A 9 14.24 3.49 7.78
C ASN A 9 13.70 4.77 8.43
N ILE A 10 13.46 4.73 9.74
CA ILE A 10 12.97 5.85 10.54
C ILE A 10 13.91 7.07 10.57
N ASN A 11 15.18 6.91 10.20
CA ASN A 11 16.17 8.00 10.17
C ASN A 11 16.28 8.65 8.78
N HIS A 12 15.38 8.33 7.85
CA HIS A 12 15.38 8.97 6.54
C HIS A 12 15.10 10.47 6.68
N PRO A 13 15.88 11.37 6.04
CA PRO A 13 15.73 12.82 6.22
C PRO A 13 14.31 13.33 5.91
N SER A 14 13.65 12.72 4.92
CA SER A 14 12.30 13.08 4.48
C SER A 14 11.16 12.40 5.25
N SER A 15 11.45 11.68 6.34
CA SER A 15 10.42 11.03 7.17
C SER A 15 9.61 12.08 7.92
N GLY A 16 8.28 11.95 7.93
CA GLY A 16 7.38 12.90 8.59
C GLY A 16 7.09 14.20 7.81
N GLU A 17 7.69 14.37 6.62
CA GLU A 17 7.52 15.57 5.80
C GLU A 17 6.44 15.43 4.71
N GLY A 18 5.72 14.31 4.69
CA GLY A 18 4.72 14.03 3.67
C GLY A 18 3.51 14.97 3.74
N PHE A 19 3.03 15.42 2.58
CA PHE A 19 1.79 16.17 2.46
C PHE A 19 1.03 15.74 1.20
N ILE A 20 -0.26 15.49 1.33
CA ILE A 20 -1.15 15.13 0.22
C ILE A 20 -2.59 15.58 0.48
N GLU A 21 -3.28 15.99 -0.58
CA GLU A 21 -4.72 16.19 -0.53
C GLU A 21 -5.46 14.84 -0.38
N ALA A 22 -6.69 14.86 0.12
CA ALA A 22 -7.45 13.63 0.34
C ALA A 22 -7.53 12.78 -0.95
N PRO A 23 -7.28 11.47 -0.88
CA PRO A 23 -7.28 10.64 -2.09
C PRO A 23 -8.69 10.56 -2.67
N ASP A 24 -8.80 10.76 -3.99
CA ASP A 24 -10.04 10.68 -4.76
C ASP A 24 -10.15 9.35 -5.54
N GLY A 25 -11.27 9.14 -6.24
CA GLY A 25 -11.50 7.95 -7.07
C GLY A 25 -12.27 6.79 -6.41
N LYS A 26 -11.90 5.55 -6.75
CA LYS A 26 -12.71 4.33 -6.49
C LYS A 26 -13.05 4.04 -5.04
N ILE A 27 -12.33 4.63 -4.08
CA ILE A 27 -12.58 4.44 -2.65
C ILE A 27 -13.97 4.95 -2.30
N ASN A 28 -14.41 6.04 -2.93
CA ASN A 28 -15.73 6.62 -2.72
C ASN A 28 -16.85 5.77 -3.34
N GLU A 29 -16.56 5.08 -4.45
CA GLU A 29 -17.57 4.33 -5.21
C GLU A 29 -17.62 2.85 -4.79
N ARG A 30 -16.48 2.14 -4.85
CA ARG A 30 -16.42 0.70 -4.58
C ARG A 30 -16.42 0.38 -3.09
N PHE A 31 -15.85 1.26 -2.28
CA PHE A 31 -15.69 1.07 -0.84
C PHE A 31 -16.41 2.17 -0.06
N SER A 32 -17.58 2.63 -0.53
CA SER A 32 -18.31 3.75 0.08
C SER A 32 -18.46 3.60 1.60
N GLU A 33 -18.82 2.40 2.08
CA GLU A 33 -18.96 2.06 3.51
C GLU A 33 -17.64 2.06 4.31
N HIS A 34 -16.49 2.04 3.64
CA HIS A 34 -15.16 2.05 4.26
C HIS A 34 -14.29 3.22 3.79
N SER A 35 -14.87 4.15 3.04
CA SER A 35 -14.15 5.17 2.30
C SER A 35 -13.46 6.17 3.22
N GLU A 36 -14.16 6.62 4.27
CA GLU A 36 -13.62 7.51 5.28
C GLU A 36 -12.45 6.88 6.04
N PHE A 37 -12.59 5.61 6.42
CA PHE A 37 -11.52 4.87 7.09
C PHE A 37 -10.26 4.78 6.22
N LEU A 38 -10.40 4.33 4.97
CA LEU A 38 -9.28 4.16 4.05
C LEU A 38 -8.60 5.50 3.72
N LYS A 39 -9.37 6.59 3.63
CA LYS A 39 -8.83 7.94 3.41
C LYS A 39 -8.05 8.46 4.60
N SER A 40 -8.61 8.38 5.80
CA SER A 40 -7.95 8.82 7.03
C SER A 40 -6.65 8.05 7.22
N GLU A 41 -6.71 6.73 7.09
CA GLU A 41 -5.55 5.86 7.22
C GLU A 41 -4.47 6.19 6.19
N TYR A 42 -4.84 6.47 4.93
CA TYR A 42 -3.87 6.90 3.93
C TYR A 42 -3.24 8.25 4.28
N GLN A 43 -4.02 9.24 4.71
CA GLN A 43 -3.50 10.56 5.07
C GLN A 43 -2.49 10.47 6.21
N ASP A 44 -2.85 9.76 7.29
CA ASP A 44 -1.99 9.59 8.46
C ASP A 44 -0.66 8.92 8.09
N LEU A 45 -0.72 7.85 7.29
CA LEU A 45 0.47 7.13 6.86
C LEU A 45 1.28 7.92 5.82
N TYR A 46 0.65 8.68 4.94
CA TYR A 46 1.34 9.45 3.92
C TYR A 46 2.18 10.57 4.51
N ILE A 47 1.74 11.19 5.62
CA ILE A 47 2.56 12.19 6.33
C ILE A 47 3.90 11.60 6.74
N GLN A 48 3.90 10.35 7.22
CA GLN A 48 5.10 9.70 7.74
C GLN A 48 6.03 9.19 6.65
N TYR A 49 5.47 8.60 5.59
CA TYR A 49 6.23 7.80 4.62
C TYR A 49 6.19 8.36 3.18
N GLY A 50 5.37 9.37 2.90
CA GLY A 50 5.08 9.87 1.55
C GLY A 50 6.31 10.42 0.82
N ASN A 51 7.10 11.28 1.47
CA ASN A 51 8.31 11.83 0.84
C ASN A 51 9.42 10.79 0.74
N VAL A 52 9.59 9.93 1.75
CA VAL A 52 10.51 8.78 1.68
C VAL A 52 10.20 7.88 0.47
N LEU A 53 8.92 7.65 0.18
CA LEU A 53 8.51 6.90 -1.00
C LEU A 53 8.90 7.60 -2.31
N LYS A 54 8.68 8.92 -2.42
CA LYS A 54 9.03 9.70 -3.61
C LYS A 54 10.53 9.61 -3.90
N ASP A 55 11.35 9.81 -2.88
CA ASP A 55 12.81 9.75 -3.02
C ASP A 55 13.27 8.38 -3.55
N ILE A 56 12.68 7.29 -3.06
CA ILE A 56 12.99 5.94 -3.55
C ILE A 56 12.48 5.70 -4.98
N GLU A 57 11.30 6.23 -5.31
CA GLU A 57 10.73 6.14 -6.67
C GLU A 57 11.58 6.91 -7.69
N GLU A 58 12.14 8.06 -7.33
CA GLU A 58 12.99 8.89 -8.18
C GLU A 58 14.41 8.32 -8.37
N LEU A 59 14.96 7.65 -7.36
CA LEU A 59 16.32 7.09 -7.40
C LEU A 59 16.49 5.82 -8.23
N SER A 60 15.41 5.18 -8.72
CA SER A 60 15.52 3.85 -9.35
C SER A 60 14.90 3.75 -10.75
N GLU A 61 15.75 3.84 -11.78
CA GLU A 61 15.42 3.40 -13.15
C GLU A 61 15.01 1.90 -13.19
N ILE A 62 15.52 1.10 -12.24
CA ILE A 62 15.16 -0.31 -12.04
C ILE A 62 13.79 -0.47 -11.32
N GLY A 63 13.29 0.58 -10.66
CA GLY A 63 12.09 0.57 -9.84
C GLY A 63 10.81 0.47 -10.65
N THR A 64 10.69 1.21 -11.75
CA THR A 64 9.42 1.32 -12.50
C THR A 64 8.91 -0.02 -13.04
N VAL A 65 9.77 -0.87 -13.61
CA VAL A 65 9.36 -2.20 -14.13
C VAL A 65 8.99 -3.16 -13.00
N LYS A 66 9.77 -3.19 -11.92
CA LYS A 66 9.49 -4.05 -10.75
C LYS A 66 8.23 -3.62 -10.01
N ILE A 67 8.01 -2.31 -9.86
CA ILE A 67 6.80 -1.73 -9.25
C ILE A 67 5.56 -2.04 -10.11
N LYS A 68 5.65 -1.92 -11.44
CA LYS A 68 4.55 -2.31 -12.33
C LYS A 68 4.19 -3.80 -12.19
N ARG A 69 5.18 -4.69 -12.18
CA ARG A 69 4.95 -6.13 -11.96
C ARG A 69 4.34 -6.42 -10.59
N LEU A 70 4.84 -5.75 -9.55
CA LEU A 70 4.29 -5.87 -8.20
C LEU A 70 2.83 -5.38 -8.15
N GLY A 71 2.51 -4.28 -8.83
CA GLY A 71 1.13 -3.78 -8.95
C GLY A 71 0.20 -4.80 -9.62
N LEU A 72 0.64 -5.48 -10.68
CA LEU A 72 -0.16 -6.53 -11.34
C LEU A 72 -0.40 -7.74 -10.42
N TYR A 73 0.63 -8.16 -9.68
CA TYR A 73 0.50 -9.22 -8.69
C TYR A 73 -0.48 -8.83 -7.58
N LEU A 74 -0.32 -7.63 -7.03
CA LEU A 74 -1.19 -7.09 -5.97
C LEU A 74 -2.65 -7.05 -6.41
N LYS A 75 -2.95 -6.68 -7.66
CA LYS A 75 -4.32 -6.63 -8.17
C LYS A 75 -5.02 -7.97 -8.02
N THR A 76 -4.39 -9.04 -8.49
CA THR A 76 -4.97 -10.38 -8.48
C THR A 76 -5.02 -10.95 -7.07
N TYR A 77 -3.94 -10.79 -6.30
CA TYR A 77 -3.83 -11.35 -4.96
C TYR A 77 -4.75 -10.67 -3.95
N SER A 78 -4.85 -9.34 -4.01
CA SER A 78 -5.74 -8.58 -3.13
C SER A 78 -7.22 -8.85 -3.42
N ASP A 79 -7.62 -9.01 -4.68
CA ASP A 79 -9.02 -9.31 -5.03
C ASP A 79 -9.45 -10.70 -4.53
N LYS A 80 -8.52 -11.66 -4.55
CA LYS A 80 -8.71 -12.97 -3.91
C LYS A 80 -8.93 -12.84 -2.41
N ILE A 81 -8.06 -12.12 -1.69
CA ILE A 81 -8.18 -11.92 -0.24
C ILE A 81 -9.46 -11.17 0.12
N LEU A 82 -9.86 -10.19 -0.68
CA LEU A 82 -11.12 -9.47 -0.51
C LEU A 82 -12.33 -10.41 -0.65
N SER A 83 -12.30 -11.30 -1.64
CA SER A 83 -13.34 -12.33 -1.84
C SER A 83 -13.40 -13.31 -0.66
N GLU A 84 -12.24 -13.76 -0.16
CA GLU A 84 -12.12 -14.60 1.04
C GLU A 84 -12.51 -13.90 2.33
N SER A 85 -12.62 -12.56 2.30
CA SER A 85 -13.05 -11.72 3.43
C SER A 85 -14.46 -11.20 3.23
N ASN A 86 -15.26 -11.82 2.36
CA ASN A 86 -16.65 -11.46 2.06
C ASN A 86 -16.85 -9.98 1.66
N GLY A 87 -15.84 -9.36 1.05
CA GLY A 87 -15.90 -7.95 0.64
C GLY A 87 -15.55 -6.94 1.73
N ASP A 88 -15.26 -7.38 2.96
CA ASP A 88 -14.81 -6.49 4.03
C ASP A 88 -13.38 -6.00 3.76
N ALA A 89 -13.26 -4.71 3.43
CA ALA A 89 -11.98 -4.12 3.05
C ALA A 89 -11.01 -3.99 4.23
N LYS A 90 -11.52 -3.84 5.47
CA LYS A 90 -10.67 -3.74 6.67
C LYS A 90 -10.02 -5.09 6.96
N ILE A 91 -10.83 -6.15 7.01
CA ILE A 91 -10.34 -7.52 7.23
C ILE A 91 -9.37 -7.92 6.10
N ALA A 92 -9.72 -7.60 4.86
CA ALA A 92 -8.88 -7.93 3.71
C ALA A 92 -7.53 -7.18 3.73
N LEU A 93 -7.54 -5.92 4.16
CA LEU A 93 -6.32 -5.10 4.30
C LEU A 93 -5.42 -5.66 5.39
N ASP A 94 -5.96 -5.98 6.57
CA ASP A 94 -5.17 -6.54 7.67
C ASP A 94 -4.52 -7.88 7.28
N LYS A 95 -5.28 -8.77 6.62
CA LYS A 95 -4.74 -10.03 6.07
C LYS A 95 -3.64 -9.80 5.03
N LEU A 96 -3.78 -8.79 4.16
CA LEU A 96 -2.74 -8.44 3.19
C LEU A 96 -1.46 -7.98 3.90
N VAL A 97 -1.58 -7.15 4.93
CA VAL A 97 -0.43 -6.68 5.73
C VAL A 97 0.26 -7.86 6.42
N ASP A 98 -0.49 -8.75 7.04
CA ASP A 98 0.06 -9.93 7.73
C ASP A 98 0.78 -10.87 6.76
N ASN A 99 0.15 -11.21 5.63
CA ASN A 99 0.77 -12.08 4.63
C ASN A 99 2.07 -11.49 4.07
N PHE A 100 2.11 -10.18 3.80
CA PHE A 100 3.34 -9.52 3.35
C PHE A 100 4.39 -9.44 4.46
N SER A 101 3.96 -9.21 5.71
CA SER A 101 4.84 -9.25 6.88
C SER A 101 5.51 -10.61 7.03
N ASP A 102 4.77 -11.70 6.89
CA ASP A 102 5.31 -13.06 6.98
C ASP A 102 6.31 -13.36 5.85
N VAL A 103 5.96 -13.02 4.61
CA VAL A 103 6.84 -13.17 3.45
C VAL A 103 8.15 -12.41 3.64
N LEU A 104 8.07 -11.21 4.22
CA LEU A 104 9.24 -10.35 4.44
C LEU A 104 10.09 -10.86 5.60
N SER A 105 9.49 -11.20 6.74
CA SER A 105 10.18 -11.75 7.91
C SER A 105 10.94 -13.05 7.57
N ASN A 106 10.35 -13.92 6.75
CA ASN A 106 11.00 -15.14 6.27
C ASN A 106 12.22 -14.89 5.38
N ASN A 107 12.41 -13.66 4.87
CA ASN A 107 13.58 -13.24 4.10
C ASN A 107 14.66 -12.55 4.97
N GLY A 108 14.56 -12.61 6.30
CA GLY A 108 15.63 -12.24 7.22
C GLY A 108 16.00 -10.76 7.26
N LYS A 109 15.09 -9.85 6.89
CA LYS A 109 15.29 -8.41 7.14
C LYS A 109 14.30 -7.90 8.17
N ASN A 110 14.70 -6.85 8.88
CA ASN A 110 13.82 -6.09 9.75
C ASN A 110 12.99 -5.14 8.89
N TYR A 111 11.67 -5.24 9.01
CA TYR A 111 10.73 -4.36 8.33
C TYR A 111 9.73 -3.86 9.36
N ASP A 112 9.31 -2.62 9.18
CA ASP A 112 8.23 -2.03 9.96
C ASP A 112 6.88 -2.47 9.37
N LYS A 113 6.05 -3.11 10.19
CA LYS A 113 4.69 -3.52 9.80
C LYS A 113 3.85 -2.32 9.36
N ILE A 114 4.10 -1.14 9.92
CA ILE A 114 3.44 0.10 9.54
C ILE A 114 3.91 0.56 8.15
N ALA A 115 5.19 0.42 7.81
CA ALA A 115 5.69 0.68 6.46
C ALA A 115 5.10 -0.27 5.41
N ILE A 116 4.86 -1.54 5.76
CA ILE A 116 4.13 -2.50 4.90
C ILE A 116 2.69 -2.03 4.69
N ARG A 117 2.01 -1.64 5.77
CA ARG A 117 0.64 -1.12 5.73
C ARG A 117 0.53 0.12 4.85
N PHE A 118 1.42 1.10 5.04
CA PHE A 118 1.50 2.28 4.18
C PHE A 118 1.68 1.90 2.71
N PHE A 119 2.62 1.00 2.40
CA PHE A 119 2.86 0.58 1.02
C PHE A 119 1.58 0.00 0.38
N ILE A 120 0.86 -0.87 1.10
CA ILE A 120 -0.37 -1.50 0.59
C ILE A 120 -1.49 -0.47 0.41
N VAL A 121 -1.70 0.43 1.37
CA VAL A 121 -2.72 1.49 1.27
C VAL A 121 -2.38 2.45 0.13
N ASN A 122 -1.12 2.83 -0.05
CA ASN A 122 -0.70 3.63 -1.21
C ASN A 122 -0.96 2.91 -2.54
N GLN A 123 -0.74 1.60 -2.62
CA GLN A 123 -1.10 0.81 -3.81
C GLN A 123 -2.62 0.68 -3.99
N LEU A 124 -3.41 0.76 -2.93
CA LEU A 124 -4.88 0.82 -2.99
C LEU A 124 -5.32 2.13 -3.65
N ILE A 125 -4.76 3.27 -3.25
CA ILE A 125 -5.00 4.58 -3.89
C ILE A 125 -4.60 4.53 -5.38
N LYS A 126 -3.40 3.99 -5.68
CA LYS A 126 -2.90 3.80 -7.07
C LYS A 126 -3.67 2.71 -7.86
N CYS A 127 -4.77 2.20 -7.34
CA CYS A 127 -5.64 1.19 -7.94
C CYS A 127 -4.99 -0.17 -8.24
N ASN A 128 -3.87 -0.47 -7.59
CA ASN A 128 -3.18 -1.76 -7.68
C ASN A 128 -3.59 -2.76 -6.60
N VAL A 129 -4.31 -2.33 -5.56
CA VAL A 129 -4.93 -3.20 -4.55
C VAL A 129 -6.45 -3.06 -4.64
N PHE A 130 -7.17 -4.18 -4.60
CA PHE A 130 -8.60 -4.30 -4.86
C PHE A 130 -9.04 -3.59 -6.16
N PRO A 131 -8.68 -4.10 -7.35
CA PRO A 131 -8.97 -3.46 -8.64
C PRO A 131 -10.46 -3.46 -8.95
N ASN A 132 -11.05 -2.32 -9.36
CA ASN A 132 -12.49 -2.20 -9.61
C ASN A 132 -13.02 -3.40 -10.39
N ARG A 133 -14.20 -3.90 -10.00
CA ARG A 133 -14.89 -4.90 -10.80
C ARG A 133 -15.08 -4.29 -12.17
N VAL A 134 -14.48 -4.89 -13.19
CA VAL A 134 -14.85 -4.54 -14.57
C VAL A 134 -16.32 -4.91 -14.66
N LEU A 135 -17.20 -3.91 -14.79
CA LEU A 135 -18.59 -4.14 -15.13
C LEU A 135 -18.56 -4.98 -16.41
N LYS A 136 -18.92 -6.25 -16.29
CA LYS A 136 -19.19 -7.12 -17.44
C LYS A 136 -20.57 -6.80 -17.96
#